data_AF-K2EH04-F1
#
_entry.id   AF-K2EH04-F1
#
_cell.length_a   1.000
_cell.length_b   1.000
_cell.length_c   1.000
_cell.angle_alpha   90.00
_cell.angle_beta   90.00
_cell.angle_gamma   90.00
#
_symmetry.space_group_name_H-M   'P 1'
#
loop_
_entity.id
_entity.type
_entity.pdbx_description
1 polymer ?
#
loop_
_entity_poly.entity_id
_entity_poly.type
_entity_poly.pdbx_seq_one_letter_code
_entity_poly.pdbx_strand_id
1 'polypeptide(L)'
;MRGSDVRLSGVKVGTIKDLHLDPESYLAVVYLTLEPQVVLPKDSSAEIVSEGLLGGKYLALVPGGDEETIGPGGEIVYTQSAVSLEALIGKFIFNAQEKKEESTK
;
A
#
# COMPACT_ATOMS: atom_id res chain seq x y z
N MET A 1 2.14 5.16 -11.70
CA MET A 1 2.74 4.21 -10.74
C MET A 1 3.92 3.44 -11.32
N ARG A 2 3.96 3.08 -12.62
CA ARG A 2 5.25 2.64 -13.21
C ARG A 2 6.34 3.67 -12.93
N GLY A 3 7.50 3.23 -12.45
CA GLY A 3 8.60 4.11 -12.03
C GLY A 3 8.44 4.76 -10.65
N SER A 4 7.32 4.58 -9.95
CA SER A 4 7.14 5.05 -8.57
C SER A 4 8.09 4.31 -7.61
N ASP A 5 8.44 4.99 -6.53
CA ASP A 5 9.31 4.44 -5.49
C ASP A 5 8.66 3.26 -4.77
N VAL A 6 9.49 2.27 -4.45
CA VAL A 6 9.23 1.29 -3.41
C VAL A 6 10.07 1.67 -2.20
N ARG A 7 9.43 1.82 -1.04
CA ARG A 7 10.07 2.29 0.18
C ARG A 7 9.91 1.29 1.31
N LEU A 8 10.97 1.13 2.11
CA LEU A 8 10.99 0.36 3.35
C LEU A 8 11.33 1.30 4.48
N SER A 9 10.45 1.40 5.49
CA SER A 9 10.62 2.36 6.60
C SER A 9 10.88 3.81 6.15
N GLY A 10 10.29 4.21 5.01
CA GLY A 10 10.44 5.53 4.41
C GLY A 10 11.68 5.72 3.54
N VAL A 11 12.62 4.76 3.53
CA VAL A 11 13.82 4.78 2.68
C VAL A 11 13.50 4.12 1.34
N LYS A 12 13.91 4.73 0.23
CA LYS A 12 13.78 4.11 -1.10
C LYS A 12 14.68 2.89 -1.18
N VAL A 13 14.10 1.75 -1.59
CA VAL A 13 14.79 0.46 -1.71
C VAL A 13 14.53 -0.23 -3.05
N GLY A 14 13.80 0.45 -3.95
CA GLY A 14 13.40 -0.11 -5.22
C GLY A 14 12.44 0.77 -6.00
N THR A 15 11.88 0.19 -7.05
CA THR A 15 10.95 0.85 -7.97
C THR A 15 9.92 -0.13 -8.53
N ILE A 16 8.73 0.37 -8.86
CA ILE A 16 7.73 -0.39 -9.62
C ILE A 16 8.20 -0.52 -11.07
N LYS A 17 8.52 -1.76 -11.47
CA LYS A 17 8.97 -2.11 -12.81
C LYS A 17 7.80 -2.17 -13.78
N ASP A 18 6.72 -2.85 -13.40
CA ASP A 18 5.57 -3.05 -14.26
C ASP A 18 4.26 -3.17 -13.47
N LEU A 19 3.15 -2.97 -14.17
CA LEU A 19 1.77 -3.00 -13.67
C LEU A 19 0.87 -3.47 -14.81
N HIS A 20 0.03 -4.45 -14.55
CA HIS A 20 -1.04 -4.83 -15.46
C HIS A 20 -2.29 -5.27 -14.68
N LEU A 21 -3.42 -5.33 -15.38
CA LEU A 21 -4.65 -5.89 -14.84
C LEU A 21 -4.72 -7.36 -15.27
N ASP A 22 -4.87 -8.27 -14.31
CA ASP A 22 -5.22 -9.65 -14.61
C ASP A 22 -6.69 -9.71 -15.06
N PRO A 23 -6.99 -10.15 -16.29
CA PRO A 23 -8.35 -10.15 -16.83
C PRO A 23 -9.27 -11.19 -16.18
N GLU A 24 -8.73 -12.20 -15.49
CA GLU A 24 -9.54 -13.23 -14.84
C GLU A 24 -9.96 -12.79 -13.43
N SER A 25 -9.00 -12.32 -12.64
CA SER A 25 -9.24 -11.89 -11.26
C SER A 25 -9.66 -10.42 -11.14
N TYR A 26 -9.46 -9.62 -12.19
CA TYR A 26 -9.60 -8.16 -12.19
C TYR A 26 -8.71 -7.46 -11.14
N LEU A 27 -7.67 -8.14 -10.65
CA LEU A 27 -6.71 -7.56 -9.73
C LEU A 27 -5.56 -6.89 -10.49
N ALA A 28 -5.06 -5.79 -9.92
CA ALA A 28 -3.86 -5.16 -10.40
C ALA A 28 -2.64 -5.97 -9.93
N VAL A 29 -1.85 -6.49 -10.87
CA VAL A 29 -0.59 -7.19 -10.61
C VAL A 29 0.56 -6.21 -10.79
N VAL A 30 1.40 -6.08 -9.77
CA VAL A 30 2.51 -5.13 -9.72
C VAL A 30 3.84 -5.87 -9.61
N TYR A 31 4.74 -5.62 -10.55
CA TYR A 31 6.10 -6.14 -10.49
C TYR A 31 7.05 -5.10 -9.92
N LEU A 32 7.78 -5.49 -8.88
CA LEU A 32 8.76 -4.64 -8.20
C LEU A 32 10.17 -5.03 -8.62
N THR A 33 11.07 -4.06 -8.57
CA THR A 33 12.52 -4.31 -8.57
C THR A 33 13.08 -3.70 -7.31
N LEU A 34 13.74 -4.52 -6.49
CA LEU A 34 14.31 -4.14 -5.21
C LEU A 34 15.84 -4.21 -5.29
N GLU A 35 16.49 -3.47 -4.42
CA GLU A 35 17.94 -3.56 -4.24
C GLU A 35 18.34 -4.94 -3.68
N PRO A 36 19.49 -5.51 -4.09
CA PRO A 36 19.86 -6.89 -3.75
C PRO A 36 19.97 -7.20 -2.26
N GLN A 37 20.27 -6.19 -1.43
CA GLN A 37 20.41 -6.35 0.03
C GLN A 37 19.08 -6.34 0.78
N VAL A 38 17.96 -6.08 0.10
CA VAL A 38 16.63 -6.07 0.73
C VAL A 38 16.17 -7.50 0.96
N VAL A 39 15.98 -7.87 2.22
CA VAL A 39 15.45 -9.16 2.64
C VAL A 39 14.07 -8.94 3.24
N LEU A 40 13.07 -9.68 2.77
CA LEU A 40 11.69 -9.58 3.23
C LEU A 40 11.26 -10.91 3.86
N PRO A 41 10.80 -10.91 5.13
CA PRO A 41 10.05 -12.02 5.71
C PRO A 41 8.85 -12.43 4.84
N LYS A 42 8.46 -13.71 4.85
CA LYS A 42 7.33 -14.23 4.07
C LYS A 42 5.99 -13.58 4.39
N ASP A 43 5.82 -13.12 5.62
CA ASP A 43 4.65 -12.40 6.10
C ASP A 43 4.73 -10.88 5.91
N SER A 44 5.70 -10.38 5.13
CA SER A 44 5.75 -8.97 4.76
C SER A 44 4.51 -8.54 3.99
N SER A 45 4.12 -7.27 4.14
CA SER A 45 3.03 -6.66 3.37
C SER A 45 3.50 -5.55 2.44
N ALA A 46 2.71 -5.27 1.41
CA ALA A 46 2.88 -4.14 0.50
C ALA A 46 1.66 -3.23 0.53
N GLU A 47 1.88 -1.94 0.77
CA GLU A 47 0.81 -0.95 0.98
C GLU A 47 0.98 0.22 0.02
N ILE A 48 -0.11 0.73 -0.55
CA ILE A 48 -0.06 1.97 -1.34
C ILE A 48 -0.28 3.17 -0.43
N VAL A 49 0.74 4.00 -0.30
CA VAL A 49 0.74 5.16 0.60
C VAL A 49 0.82 6.46 -0.20
N SER A 50 0.08 7.47 0.23
CA SER A 50 0.14 8.82 -0.34
C SER A 50 1.24 9.64 0.33
N GLU A 51 2.04 10.35 -0.46
CA GLU A 51 3.09 11.26 0.00
C GLU A 51 2.46 12.59 0.45
N GLY A 52 1.79 12.56 1.60
CA GLY A 52 1.04 13.70 2.11
C GLY A 52 -0.20 14.04 1.27
N LEU A 53 -0.64 15.30 1.33
CA LEU A 53 -1.87 15.77 0.68
C LEU A 53 -1.70 16.04 -0.82
N LEU A 54 -0.52 16.52 -1.23
CA LEU A 54 -0.25 16.99 -2.60
C LEU A 54 0.79 16.15 -3.34
N GLY A 55 1.42 15.18 -2.67
CA GLY A 55 2.42 14.33 -3.28
C GLY A 55 1.81 13.15 -4.06
N GLY A 56 2.70 12.40 -4.69
CA GLY A 56 2.32 11.19 -5.42
C GLY A 56 1.97 10.03 -4.49
N LYS A 57 1.81 8.85 -5.08
CA LYS A 57 1.71 7.59 -4.33
C LYS A 57 3.02 6.81 -4.48
N TYR A 58 3.40 6.11 -3.42
CA TYR A 58 4.50 5.14 -3.42
C TYR A 58 4.03 3.82 -2.82
N LEU A 59 4.80 2.76 -3.05
CA LEU A 59 4.54 1.47 -2.44
C LEU A 59 5.43 1.33 -1.20
N ALA A 60 4.83 1.15 -0.03
CA ALA A 60 5.51 0.87 1.20
C ALA A 60 5.59 -0.65 1.40
N LEU A 61 6.77 -1.13 1.80
CA LEU A 61 6.97 -2.48 2.29
C LEU A 61 6.99 -2.43 3.82
N VAL A 62 6.27 -3.35 4.45
CA VAL A 62 6.24 -3.52 5.91
C VAL A 62 6.68 -4.94 6.21
N PRO A 63 7.88 -5.14 6.80
CA PRO A 63 8.34 -6.45 7.20
C PRO A 63 7.46 -7.03 8.29
N GLY A 64 7.17 -8.32 8.17
CA GLY A 64 6.63 -9.10 9.28
C GLY A 64 7.73 -9.70 10.14
N GLY A 65 7.42 -10.82 10.81
CA GLY A 65 8.30 -11.49 11.75
C GLY A 65 8.64 -12.94 11.39
N ASP A 66 8.25 -13.41 10.20
CA ASP A 66 8.54 -14.77 9.77
C ASP A 66 10.06 -15.02 9.65
N GLU A 67 10.50 -16.21 10.03
CA GLU A 67 11.90 -16.63 9.87
C GLU A 67 12.22 -16.94 8.41
N GLU A 68 11.21 -17.36 7.65
CA GLU A 68 11.35 -17.61 6.22
C GLU A 68 11.25 -16.30 5.42
N THR A 69 11.97 -16.25 4.30
CA THR A 69 12.05 -15.03 3.46
C THR A 69 11.49 -15.24 2.06
N ILE A 70 11.05 -14.14 1.44
CA ILE A 70 10.60 -14.10 0.06
C ILE A 70 11.84 -14.06 -0.85
N GLY A 71 12.02 -15.12 -1.64
CA GLY A 71 13.11 -15.20 -2.61
C GLY A 71 12.87 -14.36 -3.87
N PRO A 72 13.88 -14.20 -4.75
CA PRO A 72 13.72 -13.54 -6.04
C PRO A 72 12.62 -14.18 -6.89
N GLY A 73 11.72 -13.36 -7.43
CA GLY A 73 10.55 -13.83 -8.17
C GLY A 73 9.41 -14.34 -7.30
N GLY A 74 9.57 -14.28 -5.96
CA GLY A 74 8.50 -14.56 -5.02
C GLY A 74 7.41 -13.48 -5.01
N GLU A 75 6.33 -13.79 -4.31
CA GLU A 75 5.12 -12.97 -4.25
C GLU A 75 4.90 -12.43 -2.83
N ILE A 76 4.45 -11.18 -2.73
CA ILE A 76 3.97 -10.58 -1.48
C ILE A 76 2.45 -10.78 -1.44
N VAL A 77 1.98 -11.70 -0.59
CA VAL A 77 0.56 -12.09 -0.55
C VAL A 77 -0.29 -11.07 0.20
N TYR A 78 0.28 -10.43 1.23
CA TYR A 78 -0.42 -9.43 2.02
C TYR A 78 -0.31 -8.05 1.35
N THR A 79 -1.43 -7.53 0.86
CA THR A 79 -1.46 -6.23 0.18
C THR A 79 -2.56 -5.33 0.73
N GLN A 80 -2.30 -4.02 0.73
CA GLN A 80 -3.27 -3.02 1.13
C GLN A 80 -3.39 -1.89 0.11
N SER A 81 -4.62 -1.63 -0.32
CA SER A 81 -4.95 -0.50 -1.17
C SER A 81 -4.82 0.83 -0.43
N ALA A 82 -4.56 1.89 -1.19
CA ALA A 82 -4.60 3.23 -0.64
C ALA A 82 -6.00 3.57 -0.14
N VAL A 83 -6.07 4.23 1.01
CA VAL A 83 -7.33 4.81 1.49
C VAL A 83 -7.61 6.09 0.69
N SER A 84 -8.85 6.23 0.19
CA SER A 84 -9.31 7.46 -0.47
C SER A 84 -9.49 8.56 0.58
N LEU A 85 -8.85 9.71 0.35
CA LEU A 85 -9.00 10.87 1.21
C LEU A 85 -10.45 11.39 1.18
N GLU A 86 -11.06 11.35 0.00
CA GLU A 86 -12.46 11.73 -0.21
C GLU A 86 -13.40 10.86 0.64
N ALA A 87 -13.16 9.55 0.65
CA ALA A 87 -13.93 8.62 1.49
C ALA A 87 -13.75 8.91 2.99
N LEU A 88 -12.53 9.25 3.43
CA LEU A 88 -12.26 9.64 4.81
C LEU A 88 -12.97 10.94 5.20
N ILE A 89 -12.93 11.95 4.34
CA ILE A 89 -13.63 13.23 4.54
C ILE A 89 -15.15 12.99 4.62
N GLY A 90 -15.70 12.21 3.71
CA GLY A 90 -17.12 11.85 3.71
C GLY A 90 -17.53 11.15 5.01
N LYS A 91 -16.75 10.16 5.46
CA LYS A 91 -16.97 9.46 6.73
C LYS A 91 -16.91 10.41 7.93
N PHE A 92 -15.97 11.36 7.92
CA PHE A 92 -15.84 12.34 9.00
C PHE A 92 -17.07 13.27 9.10
N ILE A 93 -17.53 13.81 7.96
CA ILE A 93 -18.70 14.70 7.91
C ILE A 93 -19.95 13.97 8.39
N PHE A 94 -20.17 12.75 7.90
CA PHE A 94 -21.33 11.94 8.27
C PHE A 94 -21.38 11.64 9.78
N ASN A 95 -20.27 11.18 10.35
CA ASN A 95 -20.17 10.92 11.79
C ASN A 95 -20.38 12.18 12.65
N ALA A 96 -20.00 13.36 12.14
CA ALA A 96 -20.24 14.62 12.82
C ALA A 96 -21.73 15.02 12.83
N GLN A 97 -22.50 14.62 11.80
CA GLN A 97 -23.95 14.83 11.74
C GLN A 97 -24.68 13.89 12.71
N GLU A 98 -24.34 12.60 12.74
CA GLU A 98 -24.95 11.62 13.66
C GLU A 98 -24.79 12.04 15.14
N LYS A 99 -23.58 12.44 15.55
CA LYS A 99 -23.34 12.94 16.91
C LYS A 99 -24.20 14.15 17.28
N LYS A 100 -24.49 15.03 16.31
CA LYS A 100 -25.32 16.22 16.54
C LYS A 100 -26.78 15.83 16.74
N GLU A 101 -27.29 14.84 16.02
CA GLU A 101 -28.65 14.33 16.16
C GLU A 101 -28.87 13.61 17.51
N GLU A 102 -27.89 12.84 17.99
CA GLU A 102 -27.92 12.22 19.34
C GLU A 102 -27.87 13.26 20.47
N SER A 103 -27.19 14.39 20.27
CA SER A 103 -27.09 15.46 21.27
C SER A 103 -28.35 16.32 21.41
N THR A 104 -29.27 16.22 20.46
CA THR A 104 -30.51 17.04 20.41
C THR A 104 -31.76 16.24 20.78
N LYS A 105 -31.60 14.98 21.20
CA LYS A 105 -32.66 14.07 21.64
C LYS A 105 -32.55 13.80 23.13
#